data_AF-N4WEW3-F1
#
_entry.id   AF-N4WEW3-F1
#
_cell.length_a   1.000
_cell.length_b   1.000
_cell.length_c   1.000
_cell.angle_alpha   90.00
_cell.angle_beta   90.00
_cell.angle_gamma   90.00
#
_symmetry.space_group_name_H-M   'P 1'
#
loop_
_entity.id
_entity.type
_entity.pdbx_description
1 polymer ?
#
loop_
_entity_poly.entity_id
_entity_poly.type
_entity_poly.pdbx_seq_one_letter_code
_entity_poly.pdbx_strand_id
1 'polypeptide(L)'
;PQTPQKVPTTKLPAYYSLAPSIPSPFTGSLETSLDAILAFGQLYAAIPGVTPLITKLLEPVSTDTNWAAILSALATATPLHARYLMTELLFLATRTLLPEQIAENRAMLGRLYERKKQLAIRLLLRYDMLREWKLEPSQSSYRDQPITIASAAPVAGFVAPEPVVGVASPKYPYRRPLLLNVIPTLIAAPVGGYTSQSVRERMRHHVTELDAYLMLGDEEVERWSEGRVKSKVCFVLMHWQWLRGNNATLDDLEVLDWEELEGKAEECGWIGDDTTRV
;
A
#
# COMPACT_ATOMS: atom_id res chain seq x y z
N PRO A 1 -18.29 42.52 -13.61
CA PRO A 1 -18.71 41.35 -12.81
C PRO A 1 -17.75 40.18 -13.03
N GLN A 2 -16.86 39.91 -12.09
CA GLN A 2 -16.03 38.70 -12.10
C GLN A 2 -16.95 37.51 -11.82
N THR A 3 -17.01 36.58 -12.76
CA THR A 3 -17.67 35.29 -12.58
C THR A 3 -17.06 34.59 -11.37
N PRO A 4 -17.86 34.05 -10.43
CA PRO A 4 -17.32 33.30 -9.31
C PRO A 4 -16.53 32.12 -9.86
N GLN A 5 -15.23 32.07 -9.59
CA GLN A 5 -14.43 30.87 -9.82
C GLN A 5 -15.08 29.76 -9.01
N LYS A 6 -15.68 28.77 -9.69
CA LYS A 6 -16.04 27.50 -9.06
C LYS A 6 -14.77 26.91 -8.49
N VAL A 7 -14.61 26.96 -7.17
CA VAL A 7 -13.60 26.17 -6.48
C VAL A 7 -13.92 24.72 -6.83
N PRO A 8 -13.04 23.98 -7.51
CA PRO A 8 -13.25 22.57 -7.73
C PRO A 8 -13.24 21.92 -6.35
N THR A 9 -14.42 21.53 -5.86
CA THR A 9 -14.55 20.64 -4.72
C THR A 9 -13.92 19.33 -5.13
N THR A 10 -12.66 19.13 -4.75
CA THR A 10 -11.96 17.87 -4.96
C THR A 10 -12.72 16.79 -4.19
N LYS A 11 -13.13 15.71 -4.87
CA LYS A 11 -13.77 14.54 -4.25
C LYS A 11 -12.81 13.74 -3.34
N LEU A 12 -11.55 14.14 -3.30
CA LEU A 12 -10.52 13.49 -2.52
C LEU A 12 -10.72 13.76 -1.03
N PRO A 13 -10.63 12.72 -0.18
CA PRO A 13 -10.53 12.91 1.26
C PRO A 13 -9.41 13.88 1.65
N ALA A 14 -9.64 14.65 2.72
CA ALA A 14 -8.73 15.70 3.17
C ALA A 14 -7.31 15.22 3.49
N TYR A 15 -7.15 13.94 3.85
CA TYR A 15 -5.85 13.37 4.18
C TYR A 15 -4.87 13.33 2.99
N TYR A 16 -5.35 13.39 1.74
CA TYR A 16 -4.48 13.51 0.55
C TYR A 16 -3.80 14.88 0.42
N SER A 17 -4.32 15.89 1.12
CA SER A 17 -3.77 17.25 1.11
C SER A 17 -2.79 17.49 2.26
N LEU A 18 -2.57 16.50 3.13
CA LEU A 18 -1.58 16.59 4.19
C LEU A 18 -0.15 16.55 3.61
N ALA A 19 0.77 17.22 4.27
CA ALA A 19 2.18 17.18 3.89
C ALA A 19 2.79 15.79 4.17
N PRO A 20 3.71 15.28 3.33
CA PRO A 20 4.39 14.02 3.57
C PRO A 20 5.36 14.10 4.77
N SER A 21 5.63 12.96 5.41
CA SER A 21 6.68 12.83 6.43
C SER A 21 8.05 12.73 5.77
N ILE A 22 9.01 13.56 6.22
CA ILE A 22 10.38 13.60 5.70
C ILE A 22 11.36 13.60 6.89
N PRO A 23 12.24 12.59 7.03
CA PRO A 23 12.31 11.38 6.20
C PRO A 23 11.04 10.52 6.33
N SER A 24 10.78 9.70 5.31
CA SER A 24 9.73 8.67 5.38
C SER A 24 10.02 7.73 6.56
N PRO A 25 9.03 7.38 7.39
CA PRO A 25 9.20 6.39 8.45
C PRO A 25 9.05 4.95 7.93
N PHE A 26 8.97 4.77 6.61
CA PHE A 26 8.99 3.49 5.91
C PHE A 26 10.27 3.43 5.09
N THR A 27 11.09 2.41 5.34
CA THR A 27 12.38 2.21 4.68
C THR A 27 12.18 1.67 3.25
N GLY A 28 11.07 0.99 3.01
CA GLY A 28 10.75 0.36 1.74
C GLY A 28 11.51 -0.94 1.53
N SER A 29 11.51 -1.82 2.55
CA SER A 29 12.21 -3.11 2.49
C SER A 29 11.37 -4.28 3.01
N LEU A 30 11.53 -5.44 2.38
CA LEU A 30 10.93 -6.69 2.84
C LEU A 30 11.45 -7.09 4.23
N GLU A 31 12.73 -6.90 4.50
CA GLU A 31 13.35 -7.24 5.80
C GLU A 31 12.65 -6.53 6.95
N THR A 32 12.36 -5.23 6.78
CA THR A 32 11.65 -4.44 7.78
C THR A 32 10.24 -5.00 8.05
N SER A 33 9.58 -5.53 7.01
CA SER A 33 8.29 -6.21 7.16
C SER A 33 8.42 -7.55 7.89
N LEU A 34 9.45 -8.35 7.58
CA LEU A 34 9.71 -9.64 8.21
C LEU A 34 10.11 -9.49 9.68
N ASP A 35 10.93 -8.49 10.01
CA ASP A 35 11.29 -8.15 11.38
C ASP A 35 10.06 -7.74 12.19
N ALA A 36 9.15 -6.96 11.61
CA ALA A 36 7.89 -6.60 12.26
C ALA A 36 6.97 -7.81 12.50
N ILE A 37 6.93 -8.78 11.57
CA ILE A 37 6.22 -10.05 11.74
C ILE A 37 6.84 -10.88 12.86
N LEU A 38 8.17 -10.97 12.92
CA LEU A 38 8.89 -11.68 13.97
C LEU A 38 8.66 -11.05 15.34
N ALA A 39 8.73 -9.72 15.45
CA ALA A 39 8.46 -8.99 16.69
C ALA A 39 7.02 -9.22 17.17
N PHE A 40 6.04 -9.20 16.27
CA PHE A 40 4.66 -9.57 16.58
C PHE A 40 4.55 -11.01 17.09
N GLY A 41 5.23 -11.95 16.42
CA GLY A 41 5.25 -13.36 16.81
C GLY A 41 5.85 -13.58 18.20
N GLN A 42 6.94 -12.88 18.52
CA GLN A 42 7.59 -12.91 19.84
C GLN A 42 6.67 -12.36 20.93
N LEU A 43 6.01 -11.24 20.66
CA LEU A 43 5.09 -10.60 21.60
C LEU A 43 3.94 -11.52 22.02
N TYR A 44 3.43 -12.32 21.07
CA TYR A 44 2.28 -13.19 21.27
C TYR A 44 2.64 -14.69 21.29
N ALA A 45 3.91 -15.03 21.50
CA ALA A 45 4.43 -16.40 21.39
C ALA A 45 3.75 -17.40 22.33
N ALA A 46 3.27 -16.94 23.49
CA ALA A 46 2.59 -17.78 24.48
C ALA A 46 1.13 -18.13 24.08
N ILE A 47 0.56 -17.49 23.05
CA ILE A 47 -0.83 -17.71 22.67
C ILE A 47 -0.93 -18.81 21.61
N PRO A 48 -1.73 -19.89 21.85
CA PRO A 48 -1.90 -20.96 20.88
C PRO A 48 -2.38 -20.46 19.51
N GLY A 49 -1.85 -21.06 18.43
CA GLY A 49 -2.21 -20.72 17.06
C GLY A 49 -1.44 -19.53 16.46
N VAL A 50 -0.70 -18.75 17.26
CA VAL A 50 0.15 -17.66 16.74
C VAL A 50 1.32 -18.21 15.94
N THR A 51 2.06 -19.20 16.44
CA THR A 51 3.24 -19.73 15.73
C THR A 51 2.92 -20.19 14.31
N PRO A 52 1.88 -21.00 14.03
CA PRO A 52 1.53 -21.38 12.66
C PRO A 52 1.19 -20.18 11.75
N LEU A 53 0.51 -19.15 12.29
CA LEU A 53 0.22 -17.92 11.55
C LEU A 53 1.51 -17.20 11.14
N ILE A 54 2.45 -17.05 12.09
CA ILE A 54 3.73 -16.36 11.86
C ILE A 54 4.60 -17.14 10.88
N THR A 55 4.69 -18.46 11.04
CA THR A 55 5.37 -19.32 10.07
C THR A 55 4.85 -19.08 8.66
N LYS A 56 3.52 -19.03 8.48
CA LYS A 56 2.95 -18.75 7.14
C LYS A 56 3.29 -17.36 6.62
N LEU A 57 3.26 -16.34 7.47
CA LEU A 57 3.61 -14.97 7.07
C LEU A 57 5.08 -14.84 6.61
N LEU A 58 5.98 -15.65 7.17
CA LEU A 58 7.40 -15.63 6.85
C LEU A 58 7.78 -16.46 5.61
N GLU A 59 6.93 -17.40 5.20
CA GLU A 59 7.15 -18.20 3.99
C GLU A 59 7.21 -17.32 2.72
N PRO A 60 7.82 -17.80 1.62
CA PRO A 60 7.70 -17.19 0.30
C PRO A 60 6.23 -17.00 -0.11
N VAL A 61 5.97 -16.01 -0.97
CA VAL A 61 4.62 -15.72 -1.46
C VAL A 61 4.05 -16.93 -2.20
N SER A 62 2.81 -17.28 -1.89
CA SER A 62 2.08 -18.35 -2.57
C SER A 62 0.63 -17.92 -2.80
N THR A 63 0.16 -18.02 -4.04
CA THR A 63 -1.22 -17.73 -4.46
C THR A 63 -2.25 -18.67 -3.86
N ASP A 64 -1.81 -19.85 -3.40
CA ASP A 64 -2.66 -20.90 -2.85
C ASP A 64 -2.84 -20.77 -1.33
N THR A 65 -2.31 -19.70 -0.73
CA THR A 65 -2.40 -19.46 0.71
C THR A 65 -3.85 -19.26 1.15
N ASN A 66 -4.41 -20.24 1.86
CA ASN A 66 -5.75 -20.16 2.40
C ASN A 66 -5.79 -19.40 3.73
N TRP A 67 -5.75 -18.06 3.64
CA TRP A 67 -5.82 -17.18 4.82
C TRP A 67 -7.08 -17.40 5.67
N ALA A 68 -8.22 -17.71 5.05
CA ALA A 68 -9.45 -17.95 5.78
C ALA A 68 -9.35 -19.17 6.71
N ALA A 69 -8.74 -20.27 6.23
CA ALA A 69 -8.50 -21.46 7.02
C ALA A 69 -7.49 -21.22 8.15
N ILE A 70 -6.41 -20.49 7.88
CA ILE A 70 -5.39 -20.14 8.90
C ILE A 70 -6.00 -19.29 10.01
N LEU A 71 -6.78 -18.26 9.66
CA LEU A 71 -7.45 -17.42 10.66
C LEU A 71 -8.58 -18.17 11.38
N SER A 72 -9.27 -19.13 10.74
CA SER A 72 -10.18 -20.06 11.44
C SER A 72 -9.44 -20.87 12.48
N ALA A 73 -8.29 -21.45 12.12
CA ALA A 73 -7.51 -22.28 13.02
C ALA A 73 -7.00 -21.47 14.23
N LEU A 74 -6.56 -20.23 14.01
CA LEU A 74 -6.23 -19.29 15.08
C LEU A 74 -7.44 -19.07 16.01
N ALA A 75 -8.62 -18.79 15.45
CA ALA A 75 -9.82 -18.55 16.25
C ALA A 75 -10.23 -19.77 17.09
N THR A 76 -10.09 -20.98 16.53
CA THR A 76 -10.36 -22.23 17.25
C THR A 76 -9.33 -22.48 18.35
N ALA A 77 -8.05 -22.21 18.09
CA ALA A 77 -6.96 -22.44 19.06
C ALA A 77 -7.00 -21.45 20.24
N THR A 78 -7.48 -20.22 20.02
CA THR A 78 -7.49 -19.16 21.03
C THR A 78 -8.76 -18.30 20.98
N PRO A 79 -9.95 -18.86 21.27
CA PRO A 79 -11.22 -18.16 21.06
C PRO A 79 -11.31 -16.85 21.87
N LEU A 80 -10.76 -16.82 23.09
CA LEU A 80 -10.76 -15.63 23.95
C LEU A 80 -9.85 -14.50 23.43
N HIS A 81 -8.79 -14.81 22.66
CA HIS A 81 -7.85 -13.81 22.14
C HIS A 81 -7.98 -13.59 20.62
N ALA A 82 -8.79 -14.39 19.92
CA ALA A 82 -8.88 -14.40 18.46
C ALA A 82 -9.18 -13.01 17.90
N ARG A 83 -10.21 -12.34 18.42
CA ARG A 83 -10.58 -10.98 17.99
C ARG A 83 -9.45 -9.98 18.22
N TYR A 84 -8.81 -10.04 19.39
CA TYR A 84 -7.68 -9.17 19.74
C TYR A 84 -6.53 -9.37 18.76
N LEU A 85 -6.10 -10.61 18.54
CA LEU A 85 -4.98 -10.95 17.65
C LEU A 85 -5.27 -10.61 16.19
N MET A 86 -6.49 -10.87 15.69
CA MET A 86 -6.86 -10.49 14.33
C MET A 86 -6.86 -8.97 14.14
N THR A 87 -7.28 -8.21 15.16
CA THR A 87 -7.25 -6.75 15.12
C THR A 87 -5.81 -6.23 15.13
N GLU A 88 -4.95 -6.79 15.99
CA GLU A 88 -3.52 -6.45 16.01
C GLU A 88 -2.83 -6.81 14.69
N LEU A 89 -3.15 -7.97 14.10
CA LEU A 89 -2.65 -8.40 12.81
C LEU A 89 -3.11 -7.48 11.67
N LEU A 90 -4.37 -7.03 11.70
CA LEU A 90 -4.90 -6.07 10.74
C LEU A 90 -4.04 -4.79 10.76
N PHE A 91 -3.78 -4.25 11.95
CA PHE A 91 -3.02 -3.01 12.08
C PHE A 91 -1.52 -3.17 11.86
N LEU A 92 -0.94 -4.33 12.16
CA LEU A 92 0.41 -4.67 11.70
C LEU A 92 0.48 -4.57 10.17
N ALA A 93 -0.48 -5.20 9.48
CA ALA A 93 -0.51 -5.22 8.04
C ALA A 93 -0.78 -3.83 7.43
N THR A 94 -1.74 -3.06 7.93
CA THR A 94 -2.10 -1.76 7.34
C THR A 94 -1.19 -0.61 7.74
N ARG A 95 -0.54 -0.68 8.91
CA ARG A 95 0.33 0.42 9.41
C ARG A 95 1.81 0.16 9.20
N THR A 96 2.21 -1.08 8.91
CA THR A 96 3.61 -1.44 8.68
C THR A 96 3.78 -2.20 7.38
N LEU A 97 3.20 -3.39 7.24
CA LEU A 97 3.57 -4.29 6.14
C LEU A 97 3.19 -3.74 4.75
N LEU A 98 1.96 -3.27 4.57
CA LEU A 98 1.54 -2.64 3.31
C LEU A 98 2.34 -1.37 3.00
N PRO A 99 2.49 -0.41 3.92
CA PRO A 99 3.34 0.76 3.68
C PRO A 99 4.78 0.44 3.26
N GLU A 100 5.46 -0.50 3.93
CA GLU A 100 6.82 -0.90 3.54
C GLU A 100 6.85 -1.45 2.11
N GLN A 101 5.91 -2.35 1.78
CA GLN A 101 5.86 -2.95 0.45
C GLN A 101 5.45 -1.95 -0.64
N ILE A 102 4.62 -0.95 -0.32
CA ILE A 102 4.27 0.14 -1.25
C ILE A 102 5.50 1.03 -1.49
N ALA A 103 6.24 1.39 -0.43
CA ALA A 103 7.44 2.20 -0.55
C ALA A 103 8.51 1.50 -1.41
N GLU A 104 8.72 0.20 -1.19
CA GLU A 104 9.60 -0.65 -1.99
C GLU A 104 9.19 -0.69 -3.47
N ASN A 105 7.91 -0.99 -3.75
CA ASN A 105 7.35 -1.03 -5.10
C ASN A 105 7.57 0.29 -5.84
N ARG A 106 7.31 1.42 -5.18
CA ARG A 106 7.48 2.75 -5.75
C ARG A 106 8.94 3.08 -6.00
N ALA A 107 9.85 2.65 -5.13
CA ALA A 107 11.29 2.83 -5.34
C ALA A 107 11.77 2.06 -6.58
N MET A 108 11.38 0.77 -6.71
CA MET A 108 11.69 -0.07 -7.87
C MET A 108 11.14 0.52 -9.18
N LEU A 109 9.85 0.91 -9.20
CA LEU A 109 9.23 1.55 -10.37
C LEU A 109 9.88 2.88 -10.73
N GLY A 110 10.27 3.68 -9.72
CA GLY A 110 11.03 4.90 -9.91
C GLY A 110 12.34 4.64 -10.64
N ARG A 111 13.13 3.66 -10.18
CA ARG A 111 14.39 3.25 -10.82
C ARG A 111 14.17 2.74 -12.24
N LEU A 112 13.17 1.88 -12.44
CA LEU A 112 12.81 1.38 -13.76
C LEU A 112 12.48 2.53 -14.73
N TYR A 113 11.58 3.45 -14.36
CA TYR A 113 11.19 4.52 -15.27
C TYR A 113 12.32 5.52 -15.54
N GLU A 114 13.22 5.71 -14.58
CA GLU A 114 14.44 6.48 -14.79
C GLU A 114 15.43 5.80 -15.74
N ARG A 115 15.57 4.47 -15.66
CA ARG A 115 16.48 3.71 -16.52
C ARG A 115 15.92 3.50 -17.93
N LYS A 116 14.63 3.20 -18.03
CA LYS A 116 13.91 2.87 -19.28
C LYS A 116 12.90 3.96 -19.63
N LYS A 117 13.39 5.20 -19.83
CA LYS A 117 12.55 6.40 -20.07
C LYS A 117 11.61 6.27 -21.28
N GLN A 118 11.96 5.45 -22.26
CA GLN A 118 11.22 5.29 -23.52
C GLN A 118 10.09 4.25 -23.46
N LEU A 119 9.91 3.52 -22.35
CA LEU A 119 8.83 2.54 -22.23
C LEU A 119 7.45 3.22 -22.27
N ALA A 120 6.74 3.10 -23.38
CA ALA A 120 5.41 3.66 -23.58
C ALA A 120 4.30 2.77 -22.97
N ILE A 121 4.55 2.18 -21.79
CA ILE A 121 3.78 1.02 -21.31
C ILE A 121 3.39 1.18 -19.85
N ARG A 122 2.22 0.64 -19.50
CA ARG A 122 1.70 0.58 -18.14
C ARG A 122 1.92 -0.82 -17.57
N LEU A 123 2.67 -0.89 -16.48
CA LEU A 123 3.03 -2.17 -15.86
C LEU A 123 1.94 -2.71 -14.95
N LEU A 124 1.67 -4.00 -15.03
CA LEU A 124 0.72 -4.70 -14.16
C LEU A 124 1.21 -4.85 -12.71
N LEU A 125 2.52 -4.71 -12.47
CA LEU A 125 3.19 -4.95 -11.18
C LEU A 125 3.07 -3.79 -10.18
N ARG A 126 2.37 -2.70 -10.54
CA ARG A 126 2.19 -1.55 -9.65
C ARG A 126 1.21 -1.83 -8.52
N TYR A 127 1.52 -1.35 -7.31
CA TYR A 127 0.62 -1.51 -6.15
C TYR A 127 -0.76 -0.87 -6.36
N ASP A 128 -0.83 0.29 -7.02
CA ASP A 128 -2.09 1.01 -7.31
C ASP A 128 -2.88 0.38 -8.46
N MET A 129 -2.47 -0.81 -8.91
CA MET A 129 -3.22 -1.66 -9.85
C MET A 129 -3.76 -2.94 -9.20
N LEU A 130 -3.52 -3.15 -7.89
CA LEU A 130 -4.07 -4.29 -7.13
C LEU A 130 -5.58 -4.16 -6.85
N ARG A 131 -6.14 -2.97 -7.02
CA ARG A 131 -7.57 -2.66 -6.83
C ARG A 131 -8.03 -1.72 -7.93
N GLU A 132 -9.35 -1.72 -8.15
CA GLU A 132 -10.02 -0.81 -9.07
C GLU A 132 -9.70 0.65 -8.75
N TRP A 133 -9.43 1.43 -9.80
CA TRP A 133 -9.23 2.87 -9.68
C TRP A 133 -10.56 3.55 -9.38
N LYS A 134 -10.52 4.54 -8.51
CA LYS A 134 -11.65 5.44 -8.33
C LYS A 134 -11.78 6.31 -9.57
N LEU A 135 -12.97 6.31 -10.14
CA LEU A 135 -13.28 7.08 -11.33
C LEU A 135 -14.09 8.34 -10.96
N GLU A 136 -13.88 9.41 -11.71
CA GLU A 136 -14.68 10.62 -11.65
C GLU A 136 -15.25 10.99 -13.03
N PRO A 137 -16.47 11.56 -13.08
CA PRO A 137 -17.02 12.05 -14.33
C PRO A 137 -16.10 13.10 -14.95
N SER A 138 -15.68 12.86 -16.18
CA SER A 138 -14.88 13.83 -16.93
C SER A 138 -15.75 15.00 -17.35
N GLN A 139 -15.24 16.23 -17.19
CA GLN A 139 -15.92 17.42 -17.70
C GLN A 139 -15.81 17.55 -19.23
N SER A 140 -14.81 16.89 -19.83
CA SER A 140 -14.46 17.03 -21.25
C SER A 140 -14.70 15.76 -22.07
N SER A 141 -15.06 14.65 -21.43
CA SER A 141 -15.29 13.35 -22.07
C SER A 141 -16.57 12.71 -21.53
N TYR A 142 -17.23 11.92 -22.37
CA TYR A 142 -18.34 11.05 -21.95
C TYR A 142 -17.88 9.85 -21.09
N ARG A 143 -16.57 9.64 -20.97
CA ARG A 143 -15.99 8.56 -20.16
C ARG A 143 -15.52 9.11 -18.82
N ASP A 144 -15.75 8.32 -17.77
CA ASP A 144 -15.16 8.60 -16.48
C ASP A 144 -13.61 8.52 -16.57
N GLN A 145 -12.93 9.33 -15.77
CA GLN A 145 -11.47 9.38 -15.71
C GLN A 145 -10.98 8.89 -14.34
N PRO A 146 -9.84 8.18 -14.28
CA PRO A 146 -9.28 7.79 -13.02
C PRO A 146 -8.80 9.02 -12.24
N ILE A 147 -9.12 9.02 -10.95
CA ILE A 147 -8.63 10.04 -10.02
C ILE A 147 -7.15 9.77 -9.78
N THR A 148 -6.30 10.73 -10.20
CA THR A 148 -4.85 10.64 -10.04
C THR A 148 -4.31 11.75 -9.16
N ILE A 149 -3.25 11.45 -8.44
CA ILE A 149 -2.54 12.40 -7.57
C ILE A 149 -1.10 12.50 -8.02
N ALA A 150 -0.66 13.74 -8.19
CA ALA A 150 0.71 14.03 -8.55
C ALA A 150 1.64 13.66 -7.39
N SER A 151 2.68 12.89 -7.71
CA SER A 151 3.78 12.59 -6.79
C SER A 151 4.68 13.81 -6.72
N ALA A 152 4.35 14.74 -5.83
CA ALA A 152 5.08 15.99 -5.65
C ALA A 152 6.37 15.76 -4.86
N ALA A 153 7.41 16.51 -5.20
CA ALA A 153 8.64 16.52 -4.42
C ALA A 153 8.37 17.16 -3.05
N PRO A 154 8.93 16.59 -1.97
CA PRO A 154 8.85 17.21 -0.67
C PRO A 154 9.53 18.58 -0.67
N VAL A 155 8.95 19.56 0.03
CA VAL A 155 9.49 20.91 0.13
C VAL A 155 10.77 20.87 0.96
N ALA A 156 11.89 21.34 0.40
CA ALA A 156 13.17 21.39 1.09
C ALA A 156 13.06 22.24 2.37
N GLY A 157 13.55 21.71 3.50
CA GLY A 157 13.47 22.38 4.81
C GLY A 157 12.13 22.22 5.53
N PHE A 158 11.14 21.54 4.94
CA PHE A 158 9.93 21.17 5.66
C PHE A 158 10.25 20.08 6.68
N VAL A 159 10.18 20.44 7.96
CA VAL A 159 10.15 19.48 9.06
C VAL A 159 8.69 19.06 9.20
N ALA A 160 8.39 17.81 8.85
CA ALA A 160 7.07 17.27 9.14
C ALA A 160 6.83 17.40 10.65
N PRO A 161 5.63 17.84 11.09
CA PRO A 161 5.32 17.83 12.51
C PRO A 161 5.62 16.42 13.03
N GLU A 162 6.22 16.32 14.22
CA GLU A 162 6.45 15.01 14.84
C GLU A 162 5.15 14.21 14.71
N PRO A 163 5.23 12.92 14.32
CA PRO A 163 4.04 12.09 14.27
C PRO A 163 3.29 12.36 15.54
N VAL A 164 2.03 12.80 15.46
CA VAL A 164 1.20 12.87 16.65
C VAL A 164 1.06 11.42 17.05
N VAL A 165 1.98 10.96 17.90
CA VAL A 165 1.95 9.65 18.51
C VAL A 165 0.71 9.76 19.38
N GLY A 166 -0.44 9.38 18.82
CA GLY A 166 -1.67 9.29 19.56
C GLY A 166 -1.34 8.53 20.83
N VAL A 167 -1.77 9.07 21.98
CA VAL A 167 -1.55 8.46 23.29
C VAL A 167 -1.72 6.95 23.13
N ALA A 168 -0.65 6.19 23.40
CA ALA A 168 -0.63 4.75 23.16
C ALA A 168 -1.92 4.17 23.73
N SER A 169 -2.73 3.52 22.89
CA SER A 169 -4.00 2.98 23.35
C SER A 169 -3.69 2.06 24.51
N PRO A 170 -4.24 2.30 25.73
CA PRO A 170 -3.97 1.43 26.87
C PRO A 170 -4.33 -0.03 26.58
N LYS A 171 -5.25 -0.23 25.63
CA LYS A 171 -5.71 -1.52 25.13
C LYS A 171 -4.74 -2.17 24.14
N TYR A 172 -3.93 -1.38 23.43
CA TYR A 172 -3.03 -1.83 22.35
C TYR A 172 -1.66 -1.14 22.46
N PRO A 173 -0.88 -1.41 23.52
CA PRO A 173 0.32 -0.64 23.85
C PRO A 173 1.46 -0.81 22.84
N TYR A 174 1.47 -1.89 22.06
CA TYR A 174 2.53 -2.19 21.09
C TYR A 174 2.15 -1.86 19.63
N ARG A 175 0.94 -1.33 19.41
CA ARG A 175 0.44 -1.02 18.07
C ARG A 175 1.05 0.29 17.56
N ARG A 176 1.60 0.27 16.34
CA ARG A 176 2.04 1.49 15.66
C ARG A 176 0.86 2.47 15.52
N PRO A 177 1.00 3.76 15.84
CA PRO A 177 -0.08 4.74 15.67
C PRO A 177 -0.44 4.92 14.18
N LEU A 178 -1.69 5.34 13.92
CA LEU A 178 -2.11 5.70 12.57
C LEU A 178 -1.41 6.99 12.13
N LEU A 179 -0.69 6.92 11.01
CA LEU A 179 -0.07 8.07 10.39
C LEU A 179 -1.07 8.70 9.41
N LEU A 180 -1.71 9.82 9.79
CA LEU A 180 -2.77 10.44 8.98
C LEU A 180 -2.31 10.88 7.58
N ASN A 181 -1.03 11.21 7.44
CA ASN A 181 -0.39 11.55 6.17
C ASN A 181 0.36 10.37 5.53
N VAL A 182 0.00 9.11 5.87
CA VAL A 182 0.65 7.90 5.31
C VAL A 182 0.61 7.88 3.79
N ILE A 183 -0.53 8.20 3.18
CA ILE A 183 -0.66 8.18 1.72
C ILE A 183 0.21 9.28 1.08
N PRO A 184 0.10 10.57 1.44
CA PRO A 184 1.03 11.60 0.96
C PRO A 184 2.50 11.23 1.14
N THR A 185 2.86 10.59 2.26
CA THR A 185 4.22 10.12 2.54
C THR A 185 4.67 9.06 1.55
N LEU A 186 3.85 8.03 1.32
CA LEU A 186 4.17 6.92 0.41
C LEU A 186 4.24 7.38 -1.06
N ILE A 187 3.39 8.34 -1.46
CA ILE A 187 3.32 8.80 -2.85
C ILE A 187 4.24 9.98 -3.16
N ALA A 188 4.93 10.55 -2.16
CA ALA A 188 5.88 11.62 -2.37
C ALA A 188 6.96 11.22 -3.38
N ALA A 189 7.38 12.16 -4.23
CA ALA A 189 8.55 11.95 -5.07
C ALA A 189 9.84 11.98 -4.21
N PRO A 190 10.97 11.46 -4.72
CA PRO A 190 12.26 11.64 -4.07
C PRO A 190 12.59 13.12 -3.81
N VAL A 191 13.51 13.38 -2.88
CA VAL A 191 14.06 14.73 -2.68
C VAL A 191 14.66 15.24 -4.00
N GLY A 192 14.26 16.43 -4.44
CA GLY A 192 14.62 16.97 -5.77
C GLY A 192 13.65 16.59 -6.90
N GLY A 193 12.69 15.69 -6.65
CA GLY A 193 11.69 15.24 -7.62
C GLY A 193 12.22 14.24 -8.64
N TYR A 194 11.35 13.82 -9.55
CA TYR A 194 11.72 12.95 -10.68
C TYR A 194 12.49 13.72 -11.76
N THR A 195 13.40 13.05 -12.46
CA THR A 195 14.31 13.74 -13.40
C THR A 195 13.62 14.26 -14.65
N SER A 196 12.45 13.70 -15.00
CA SER A 196 11.71 14.09 -16.19
C SER A 196 10.21 14.16 -15.94
N GLN A 197 9.52 14.93 -16.79
CA GLN A 197 8.06 14.97 -16.78
C GLN A 197 7.46 13.59 -17.07
N SER A 198 8.02 12.82 -18.00
CA SER A 198 7.54 11.46 -18.31
C SER A 198 7.56 10.55 -17.07
N VAL A 199 8.65 10.54 -16.31
CA VAL A 199 8.74 9.76 -15.06
C VAL A 199 7.73 10.29 -14.04
N ARG A 200 7.57 11.61 -13.90
CA ARG A 200 6.59 12.21 -13.00
C ARG A 200 5.16 11.79 -13.32
N GLU A 201 4.79 11.79 -14.60
CA GLU A 201 3.48 11.34 -15.09
C GLU A 201 3.25 9.86 -14.80
N ARG A 202 4.24 9.02 -15.09
CA ARG A 202 4.16 7.58 -14.81
C ARG A 202 4.13 7.29 -13.31
N MET A 203 4.79 8.09 -12.49
CA MET A 203 4.80 7.89 -11.03
C MET A 203 3.60 8.50 -10.32
N ARG A 204 2.62 9.10 -11.03
CA ARG A 204 1.34 9.52 -10.43
C ARG A 204 0.66 8.35 -9.73
N HIS A 205 0.06 8.62 -8.59
CA HIS A 205 -0.72 7.65 -7.83
C HIS A 205 -2.15 7.59 -8.36
N HIS A 206 -2.65 6.40 -8.66
CA HIS A 206 -4.07 6.17 -8.94
C HIS A 206 -4.77 5.88 -7.63
N VAL A 207 -5.80 6.65 -7.31
CA VAL A 207 -6.54 6.45 -6.07
C VAL A 207 -7.32 5.14 -6.16
N THR A 208 -7.16 4.27 -5.16
CA THR A 208 -7.81 2.96 -5.13
C THR A 208 -8.49 2.67 -3.79
N GLU A 209 -9.20 1.54 -3.71
CA GLU A 209 -9.72 1.02 -2.44
C GLU A 209 -8.63 0.50 -1.48
N LEU A 210 -7.41 0.24 -1.95
CA LEU A 210 -6.29 -0.13 -1.09
C LEU A 210 -5.94 1.02 -0.12
N ASP A 211 -6.07 2.26 -0.57
CA ASP A 211 -5.81 3.47 0.22
C ASP A 211 -6.70 3.54 1.46
N ALA A 212 -7.94 3.05 1.38
CA ALA A 212 -8.86 3.02 2.51
C ALA A 212 -8.37 2.08 3.62
N TYR A 213 -7.65 1.00 3.29
CA TYR A 213 -7.07 0.12 4.30
C TYR A 213 -5.96 0.80 5.11
N LEU A 214 -5.21 1.71 4.49
CA LEU A 214 -4.15 2.48 5.16
C LEU A 214 -4.71 3.51 6.15
N MET A 215 -5.99 3.86 6.00
CA MET A 215 -6.67 4.89 6.82
C MET A 215 -7.61 4.31 7.88
N LEU A 216 -7.56 2.99 8.12
CA LEU A 216 -8.41 2.37 9.15
C LEU A 216 -8.08 2.89 10.55
N GLY A 217 -9.10 3.43 11.21
CA GLY A 217 -9.03 3.88 12.61
C GLY A 217 -9.43 2.80 13.60
N ASP A 218 -8.90 2.90 14.82
CA ASP A 218 -9.23 1.99 15.93
C ASP A 218 -10.75 1.94 16.19
N GLU A 219 -11.40 3.11 16.30
CA GLU A 219 -12.85 3.21 16.56
C GLU A 219 -13.71 2.56 15.47
N GLU A 220 -13.28 2.65 14.22
CA GLU A 220 -14.00 2.05 13.10
C GLU A 220 -13.95 0.51 13.20
N VAL A 221 -12.75 -0.03 13.42
CA VAL A 221 -12.52 -1.48 13.51
C VAL A 221 -13.19 -2.06 14.75
N GLU A 222 -13.23 -1.33 15.86
CA GLU A 222 -13.91 -1.76 17.08
C GLU A 222 -15.41 -2.02 16.88
N ARG A 223 -16.06 -1.26 15.98
CA ARG A 223 -17.48 -1.43 15.64
C ARG A 223 -17.74 -2.61 14.68
N TRP A 224 -16.71 -3.24 14.14
CA TRP A 224 -16.89 -4.36 13.22
C TRP A 224 -17.24 -5.65 13.94
N SER A 225 -18.12 -6.45 13.34
CA SER A 225 -18.35 -7.83 13.77
C SER A 225 -17.09 -8.69 13.59
N GLU A 226 -16.99 -9.79 14.33
CA GLU A 226 -15.84 -10.72 14.21
C GLU A 226 -15.65 -11.24 12.79
N GLY A 227 -16.75 -11.62 12.12
CA GLY A 227 -16.71 -12.06 10.73
C GLY A 227 -16.17 -10.99 9.78
N ARG A 228 -16.53 -9.71 10.02
CA ARG A 228 -15.99 -8.59 9.23
C ARG A 228 -14.52 -8.36 9.49
N VAL A 229 -14.06 -8.39 10.75
CA VAL A 229 -12.63 -8.29 11.10
C VAL A 229 -11.84 -9.39 10.39
N LYS A 230 -12.26 -10.65 10.54
CA LYS A 230 -11.59 -11.79 9.89
C LYS A 230 -11.53 -11.63 8.37
N SER A 231 -12.64 -11.29 7.74
CA SER A 231 -12.70 -11.07 6.28
C SER A 231 -11.75 -9.96 5.83
N LYS A 232 -11.71 -8.84 6.55
CA LYS A 232 -10.82 -7.71 6.23
C LYS A 232 -9.35 -8.07 6.44
N VAL A 233 -9.01 -8.82 7.48
CA VAL A 233 -7.64 -9.33 7.67
C VAL A 233 -7.24 -10.22 6.49
N CYS A 234 -8.09 -11.16 6.05
CA CYS A 234 -7.80 -11.98 4.87
C CYS A 234 -7.49 -11.12 3.64
N PHE A 235 -8.34 -10.15 3.31
CA PHE A 235 -8.13 -9.29 2.15
C PHE A 235 -6.85 -8.48 2.24
N VAL A 236 -6.57 -7.88 3.40
CA VAL A 236 -5.35 -7.09 3.59
C VAL A 236 -4.10 -7.96 3.47
N LEU A 237 -4.10 -9.17 4.04
CA LEU A 237 -2.97 -10.11 3.91
C LEU A 237 -2.79 -10.59 2.47
N MET A 238 -3.87 -10.82 1.73
CA MET A 238 -3.79 -11.13 0.30
C MET A 238 -3.17 -9.98 -0.50
N HIS A 239 -3.59 -8.74 -0.26
CA HIS A 239 -3.01 -7.57 -0.92
C HIS A 239 -1.53 -7.41 -0.59
N TRP A 240 -1.15 -7.62 0.67
CA TRP A 240 0.25 -7.60 1.07
C TRP A 240 1.06 -8.71 0.38
N GLN A 241 0.55 -9.93 0.32
CA GLN A 241 1.23 -11.04 -0.40
C GLN A 241 1.37 -10.76 -1.89
N TRP A 242 0.33 -10.27 -2.56
CA TRP A 242 0.41 -9.91 -3.97
C TRP A 242 1.42 -8.80 -4.21
N LEU A 243 1.46 -7.79 -3.35
CA LEU A 243 2.44 -6.72 -3.48
C LEU A 243 3.88 -7.22 -3.27
N ARG A 244 4.10 -8.07 -2.28
CA ARG A 244 5.40 -8.73 -2.06
C ARG A 244 5.80 -9.60 -3.27
N GLY A 245 4.86 -10.32 -3.87
CA GLY A 245 5.09 -11.10 -5.08
C GLY A 245 5.48 -10.21 -6.26
N ASN A 246 4.77 -9.09 -6.45
CA ASN A 246 5.10 -8.11 -7.49
C ASN A 246 6.49 -7.49 -7.26
N ASN A 247 6.86 -7.18 -6.02
CA ASN A 247 8.17 -6.63 -5.70
C ASN A 247 9.29 -7.63 -5.98
N ALA A 248 9.09 -8.91 -5.64
CA ALA A 248 10.04 -9.97 -6.00
C ALA A 248 10.22 -10.09 -7.51
N THR A 249 9.13 -10.05 -8.28
CA THR A 249 9.22 -10.04 -9.75
C THR A 249 9.92 -8.79 -10.29
N LEU A 250 9.67 -7.60 -9.72
CA LEU A 250 10.37 -6.38 -10.11
C LEU A 250 11.87 -6.45 -9.78
N ASP A 251 12.25 -7.07 -8.66
CA ASP A 251 13.64 -7.29 -8.28
C ASP A 251 14.35 -8.24 -9.26
N ASP A 252 13.71 -9.36 -9.60
CA ASP A 252 14.21 -10.29 -10.62
C ASP A 252 14.41 -9.59 -11.98
N LEU A 253 13.44 -8.76 -12.40
CA LEU A 253 13.56 -7.95 -13.61
C LEU A 253 14.69 -6.92 -13.50
N GLU A 254 14.90 -6.30 -12.34
CA GLU A 254 15.99 -5.33 -12.13
C GLU A 254 17.36 -6.00 -12.28
N VAL A 255 17.52 -7.21 -11.74
CA VAL A 255 18.75 -8.03 -11.87
C VAL A 255 19.05 -8.34 -13.34
N LEU A 256 18.02 -8.57 -14.15
CA LEU A 256 18.11 -8.82 -15.59
C LEU A 256 18.09 -7.55 -16.44
N ASP A 257 18.40 -6.38 -15.87
CA ASP A 257 18.37 -5.07 -16.54
C ASP A 257 17.07 -4.79 -17.33
N TRP A 258 15.97 -5.32 -16.82
CA TRP A 258 14.64 -5.17 -17.39
C TRP A 258 14.54 -5.63 -18.85
N GLU A 259 15.40 -6.56 -19.28
CA GLU A 259 15.46 -7.06 -20.67
C GLU A 259 14.11 -7.61 -21.16
N GLU A 260 13.35 -8.26 -20.27
CA GLU A 260 12.00 -8.77 -20.59
C GLU A 260 10.98 -7.67 -20.94
N LEU A 261 11.28 -6.40 -20.64
CA LEU A 261 10.42 -5.26 -20.96
C LEU A 261 10.78 -4.58 -22.28
N GLU A 262 11.84 -5.00 -22.98
CA GLU A 262 12.32 -4.38 -24.22
C GLU A 262 11.58 -4.84 -25.50
N GLY A 263 10.72 -5.85 -25.37
CA GLY A 263 9.87 -6.35 -26.46
C GLY A 263 8.75 -5.37 -26.87
N LYS A 264 8.05 -5.69 -27.98
CA LYS A 264 6.83 -4.94 -28.34
C LYS A 264 5.79 -5.08 -27.25
N ALA A 265 4.93 -4.06 -27.08
CA ALA A 265 3.88 -4.09 -26.08
C ALA A 265 2.97 -5.33 -26.18
N GLU A 266 2.70 -5.79 -27.40
CA GLU A 266 1.89 -6.98 -27.71
C GLU A 266 2.57 -8.31 -27.31
N GLU A 267 3.89 -8.31 -27.15
CA GLU A 267 4.69 -9.51 -26.87
C GLU A 267 5.04 -9.64 -25.38
N CYS A 268 4.84 -8.58 -24.59
CA CYS A 268 5.21 -8.54 -23.18
C CYS A 268 3.98 -8.74 -22.27
N GLY A 269 3.90 -9.91 -21.63
CA GLY A 269 2.79 -10.29 -20.74
C GLY A 269 2.63 -9.41 -19.49
N TRP A 270 3.60 -8.54 -19.21
CA TRP A 270 3.59 -7.62 -18.07
C TRP A 270 2.89 -6.28 -18.35
N ILE A 271 2.48 -6.06 -19.60
CA ILE A 271 1.94 -4.79 -20.08
C ILE A 271 0.42 -4.91 -20.22
N GLY A 272 -0.30 -4.06 -19.49
CA GLY A 272 -1.75 -3.99 -19.59
C GLY A 272 -2.16 -3.22 -20.85
N ASP A 273 -3.16 -3.74 -21.57
CA ASP A 273 -3.79 -3.04 -22.69
C ASP A 273 -4.81 -2.02 -22.14
N ASP A 274 -4.63 -0.73 -22.45
CA ASP A 274 -5.47 0.38 -21.94
C ASP A 274 -6.94 0.25 -22.41
N THR A 275 -7.21 -0.56 -23.45
CA THR A 275 -8.54 -0.70 -24.05
C THR A 275 -9.42 -1.80 -23.42
N THR A 276 -8.84 -2.72 -22.65
CA THR A 276 -9.54 -3.92 -22.15
C THR A 276 -9.99 -3.83 -20.70
N ARG A 277 -9.67 -2.75 -19.99
CA ARG A 277 -10.09 -2.52 -18.60
C ARG A 277 -11.17 -1.43 -18.54
N VAL A 278 -12.41 -1.87 -18.75
CA VAL A 278 -13.65 -1.15 -18.39
C VAL A 278 -14.06 -1.58 -16.99
#